data_AF-E2N7C7-F1
#
_entry.id   AF-E2N7C7-F1
#
_cell.length_a   1.000
_cell.length_b   1.000
_cell.length_c   1.000
_cell.angle_alpha   90.00
_cell.angle_beta   90.00
_cell.angle_gamma   90.00
#
_symmetry.space_group_name_H-M   'P 1'
#
loop_
_entity.id
_entity.type
_entity.pdbx_description
1 polymer ?
#
loop_
_entity_poly.entity_id
_entity_poly.type
_entity_poly.pdbx_seq_one_letter_code
_entity_poly.pdbx_strand_id
1 'polypeptide(L)'
;MKTASAYILYTPLDISLLMLEVGGNTTQNKSNVTGEFDPDRTLFPLVLRPSLVIKDPDHVLDDGDHTKKLIDNRWYIGTNETGSRITKDTDGFILGQYGELTVKRNVEPSVPLSLFFTCAYIDSRTQNTFRKSFLITLTTNLTTELNLSLEIDAARKMPISPFKSVSTRTIKATFRNGENLVADADAVYLWKTRDSVTRQLRAITVDDLFYVSGLNTKSLTIDRRFIDKELIQL
;
A
#
# COMPACT_ATOMS: atom_id res chain seq x y z
N MET A 1 -34.23 -36.64 -60.63
CA MET A 1 -32.96 -36.19 -60.00
C MET A 1 -33.13 -36.38 -58.50
N LYS A 2 -32.40 -37.31 -57.87
CA LYS A 2 -32.51 -37.55 -56.41
C LYS A 2 -31.70 -36.46 -55.70
N THR A 3 -32.38 -35.55 -55.01
CA THR A 3 -31.72 -34.57 -54.16
C THR A 3 -31.27 -35.27 -52.88
N ALA A 4 -29.96 -35.33 -52.64
CA ALA A 4 -29.40 -35.82 -51.39
C ALA A 4 -29.21 -34.60 -50.46
N SER A 5 -29.82 -34.66 -49.27
CA SER A 5 -29.62 -33.65 -48.23
C SER A 5 -28.43 -34.03 -47.37
N ALA A 6 -27.49 -33.10 -47.19
CA ALA A 6 -26.41 -33.24 -46.21
C ALA A 6 -26.77 -32.45 -44.95
N TYR A 7 -26.58 -33.08 -43.79
CA TYR A 7 -26.71 -32.42 -42.49
C TYR A 7 -25.31 -32.02 -42.03
N ILE A 8 -25.10 -30.73 -41.80
CA ILE A 8 -23.85 -30.19 -41.26
C ILE A 8 -24.05 -30.04 -39.77
N LEU A 9 -23.35 -30.87 -38.99
CA LEU A 9 -23.34 -30.78 -37.53
C LEU A 9 -22.12 -29.95 -37.11
N TYR A 10 -22.34 -28.87 -36.38
CA TYR A 10 -21.28 -28.07 -35.78
C TYR A 10 -21.51 -28.02 -34.27
N THR A 11 -20.55 -28.55 -33.53
CA THR A 11 -20.65 -28.73 -32.08
C THR A 11 -19.53 -27.97 -31.39
N PRO A 12 -19.76 -26.70 -31.03
CA PRO A 12 -18.74 -25.85 -30.42
C PRO A 12 -18.49 -26.28 -28.97
N LEU A 13 -17.22 -26.44 -28.62
CA LEU A 13 -16.79 -26.60 -27.22
C LEU A 13 -16.44 -25.21 -26.66
N ASP A 14 -17.09 -24.84 -25.56
CA ASP A 14 -16.75 -23.60 -24.85
C ASP A 14 -15.69 -23.89 -23.78
N ILE A 15 -14.51 -23.32 -23.97
CA ILE A 15 -13.35 -23.49 -23.09
C ILE A 15 -13.01 -22.14 -22.47
N SER A 16 -13.23 -22.04 -21.16
CA SER A 16 -12.92 -20.85 -20.38
C SER A 16 -11.72 -21.12 -19.46
N LEU A 17 -10.60 -20.48 -19.78
CA LEU A 17 -9.38 -20.49 -18.97
C LEU A 17 -9.22 -19.13 -18.30
N LEU A 18 -9.10 -19.13 -16.98
CA LEU A 18 -8.97 -17.93 -16.15
C LEU A 18 -7.93 -18.13 -15.04
N MET A 19 -7.43 -17.03 -14.49
CA MET A 19 -6.52 -17.03 -13.35
C MET A 19 -7.26 -16.48 -12.13
N LEU A 20 -7.34 -17.27 -11.05
CA LEU A 20 -7.99 -16.90 -9.80
C LEU A 20 -6.95 -16.43 -8.79
N GLU A 21 -7.26 -15.34 -8.09
CA GLU A 21 -6.59 -14.92 -6.87
C GLU A 21 -7.33 -15.58 -5.69
N VAL A 22 -6.80 -16.69 -5.19
CA VAL A 22 -7.47 -17.53 -4.17
C VAL A 22 -7.18 -17.04 -2.75
N GLY A 23 -6.03 -16.39 -2.55
CA GLY A 23 -5.63 -15.83 -1.28
C GLY A 23 -4.66 -14.68 -1.48
N GLY A 24 -4.72 -13.67 -0.62
CA GLY A 24 -3.93 -12.43 -0.76
C GLY A 24 -4.44 -11.53 -1.89
N ASN A 25 -3.60 -10.59 -2.30
CA ASN A 25 -3.88 -9.64 -3.38
C ASN A 25 -2.62 -9.42 -4.23
N THR A 26 -2.79 -9.16 -5.52
CA THR A 26 -1.72 -8.75 -6.45
C THR A 26 -1.11 -7.39 -6.11
N THR A 27 -1.86 -6.53 -5.42
CA THR A 27 -1.38 -5.24 -4.91
C THR A 27 -1.12 -5.29 -3.39
N GLN A 28 0.01 -4.74 -2.94
CA GLN A 28 0.32 -4.51 -1.53
C GLN A 28 0.41 -3.01 -1.24
N ASN A 29 0.34 -2.62 0.04
CA ASN A 29 0.74 -1.30 0.51
C ASN A 29 2.06 -1.41 1.25
N LYS A 30 2.90 -0.38 1.16
CA LYS A 30 4.10 -0.23 1.99
C LYS A 30 4.04 1.12 2.70
N SER A 31 4.13 1.08 4.02
CA SER A 31 4.19 2.30 4.84
C SER A 31 5.51 3.02 4.59
N ASN A 32 5.44 4.30 4.20
CA ASN A 32 6.62 5.14 4.03
C ASN A 32 7.27 5.53 5.37
N VAL A 33 6.56 5.37 6.49
CA VAL A 33 7.04 5.71 7.84
C VAL A 33 7.70 4.52 8.51
N THR A 34 7.02 3.36 8.53
CA THR A 34 7.54 2.14 9.21
C THR A 34 8.32 1.22 8.26
N GLY A 35 8.13 1.36 6.95
CA GLY A 35 8.73 0.47 5.95
C GLY A 35 8.03 -0.88 5.83
N GLU A 36 6.98 -1.12 6.61
CA GLU A 36 6.26 -2.39 6.66
C GLU A 36 5.32 -2.59 5.47
N PHE A 37 5.13 -3.85 5.08
CA PHE A 37 4.22 -4.25 4.02
C PHE A 37 2.88 -4.70 4.59
N ASP A 38 1.79 -4.28 3.95
CA ASP A 38 0.44 -4.69 4.28
C ASP A 38 -0.33 -5.15 3.01
N PRO A 39 -0.73 -6.43 2.92
CA PRO A 39 -0.35 -7.53 3.80
C PRO A 39 1.11 -7.95 3.57
N ASP A 40 1.85 -8.38 4.59
CA ASP A 40 3.18 -9.00 4.40
C ASP A 40 3.03 -10.42 3.80
N ARG A 41 3.52 -10.62 2.56
CA ARG A 41 3.42 -11.89 1.83
C ARG A 41 4.26 -13.01 2.42
N THR A 42 5.25 -12.72 3.27
CA THR A 42 5.99 -13.77 3.98
C THR A 42 5.11 -14.51 4.99
N LEU A 43 4.13 -13.80 5.57
CA LEU A 43 3.15 -14.31 6.53
C LEU A 43 1.82 -14.67 5.86
N PHE A 44 1.32 -13.79 4.99
CA PHE A 44 0.06 -13.91 4.27
C PHE A 44 0.31 -13.97 2.75
N PRO A 45 0.68 -15.14 2.22
CA PRO A 45 1.11 -15.26 0.84
C PRO A 45 -0.04 -15.04 -0.16
N LEU A 46 0.34 -14.58 -1.35
CA LEU A 46 -0.57 -14.51 -2.50
C LEU A 46 -0.63 -15.88 -3.19
N VAL A 47 -1.83 -16.41 -3.42
CA VAL A 47 -2.06 -17.68 -4.10
C VAL A 47 -2.79 -17.44 -5.41
N LEU A 48 -2.12 -17.76 -6.52
CA LEU A 48 -2.65 -17.70 -7.87
C LEU A 48 -2.96 -19.12 -8.35
N ARG A 49 -4.20 -19.35 -8.80
CA ARG A 49 -4.64 -20.66 -9.29
C ARG A 49 -5.28 -20.54 -10.67
N PRO A 50 -4.75 -21.21 -11.71
CA PRO A 50 -5.46 -21.29 -12.98
C PRO A 50 -6.73 -22.13 -12.81
N SER A 51 -7.80 -21.76 -13.51
CA SER A 51 -9.03 -22.55 -13.56
C SER A 51 -9.45 -22.77 -15.00
N LEU A 52 -9.76 -24.02 -15.31
CA LEU A 52 -10.28 -24.45 -16.60
C LEU A 52 -11.72 -24.89 -16.41
N VAL A 53 -12.66 -24.14 -17.01
CA VAL A 53 -14.07 -24.48 -17.05
C VAL A 53 -14.44 -24.84 -18.47
N ILE A 54 -15.08 -25.99 -18.64
CA ILE A 54 -15.54 -26.48 -19.94
C ILE A 54 -17.06 -26.60 -19.91
N LYS A 55 -17.69 -26.21 -21.01
CA LYS A 55 -19.11 -26.47 -21.27
C LYS A 55 -19.27 -27.10 -22.64
N ASP A 56 -19.78 -28.32 -22.68
CA ASP A 56 -19.99 -29.11 -23.89
C ASP A 56 -21.50 -29.36 -24.09
N PRO A 57 -22.14 -28.69 -25.08
CA PRO A 57 -23.55 -28.90 -25.40
C PRO A 57 -23.91 -30.35 -25.76
N ASP A 58 -22.96 -31.15 -26.24
CA ASP A 58 -23.21 -32.56 -26.58
C ASP A 58 -22.98 -33.52 -25.40
N HIS A 59 -22.50 -33.00 -24.27
CA HIS A 59 -22.15 -33.77 -23.07
C HIS A 59 -21.20 -34.95 -23.33
N VAL A 60 -20.31 -34.85 -24.33
CA VAL A 60 -19.23 -35.82 -24.53
C VAL A 60 -18.15 -35.62 -23.47
N LEU A 61 -17.94 -34.37 -23.07
CA LEU A 61 -17.21 -33.99 -21.86
C LEU A 61 -18.21 -33.54 -20.79
N ASP A 62 -17.94 -33.89 -19.53
CA ASP A 62 -18.71 -33.37 -18.41
C ASP A 62 -18.57 -31.84 -18.35
N ASP A 63 -19.66 -31.14 -18.03
CA ASP A 63 -19.60 -29.70 -17.79
C ASP A 63 -18.94 -29.40 -16.43
N GLY A 64 -18.14 -28.33 -16.36
CA GLY A 64 -17.60 -27.80 -15.10
C GLY A 64 -16.09 -27.68 -15.04
N ASP A 65 -15.53 -27.85 -13.85
CA ASP A 65 -14.10 -27.64 -13.56
C ASP A 65 -13.24 -28.84 -14.01
N HIS A 66 -12.39 -28.59 -15.01
CA HIS A 66 -11.41 -29.53 -15.55
C HIS A 66 -9.97 -29.09 -15.30
N THR A 67 -9.71 -28.21 -14.33
CA THR A 67 -8.37 -27.69 -14.00
C THR A 67 -7.33 -28.81 -13.81
N LYS A 68 -7.76 -29.98 -13.32
CA LYS A 68 -6.89 -31.16 -13.16
C LYS A 68 -6.32 -31.71 -14.48
N LYS A 69 -6.95 -31.41 -15.61
CA LYS A 69 -6.56 -31.82 -16.96
C LYS A 69 -5.60 -30.82 -17.63
N LEU A 70 -5.24 -29.72 -16.95
CA LEU A 70 -4.22 -28.79 -17.45
C LEU A 70 -2.86 -29.47 -17.51
N ILE A 71 -2.21 -29.34 -18.65
CA ILE A 71 -0.85 -29.81 -18.90
C ILE A 71 0.08 -28.62 -19.16
N ASP A 72 1.38 -28.89 -19.10
CA ASP A 72 2.43 -27.90 -19.38
C ASP A 72 2.35 -26.61 -18.56
N ASN A 73 1.93 -26.72 -17.31
CA ASN A 73 1.84 -25.58 -16.38
C ASN A 73 3.25 -25.07 -16.04
N ARG A 74 3.60 -23.87 -16.50
CA ARG A 74 4.91 -23.26 -16.21
C ARG A 74 4.76 -21.79 -15.83
N TRP A 75 5.55 -21.40 -14.84
CA TRP A 75 5.64 -20.02 -14.35
C TRP A 75 7.02 -19.44 -14.65
N TYR A 76 7.06 -18.16 -14.97
CA TYR A 76 8.27 -17.40 -15.24
C TYR A 76 8.20 -16.04 -14.54
N ILE A 77 9.34 -15.58 -14.05
CA ILE A 77 9.55 -14.20 -13.60
C ILE A 77 9.90 -13.38 -14.84
N GLY A 78 9.05 -12.41 -15.17
CA GLY A 78 9.14 -11.59 -16.36
C GLY A 78 7.79 -11.44 -17.07
N THR A 79 7.83 -10.93 -18.29
CA THR A 79 6.63 -10.64 -19.10
C THR A 79 6.34 -11.72 -20.14
N ASN A 80 7.22 -12.72 -20.30
CA ASN A 80 7.13 -13.76 -21.32
C ASN A 80 7.90 -15.03 -20.90
N GLU A 81 7.89 -16.04 -21.78
CA GLU A 81 8.56 -17.34 -21.59
C GLU A 81 10.10 -17.28 -21.61
N THR A 82 10.70 -16.15 -22.03
CA THR A 82 12.16 -15.95 -21.96
C THR A 82 12.64 -15.50 -20.58
N GLY A 83 11.70 -15.19 -19.68
CA GLY A 83 11.97 -14.85 -18.30
C GLY A 83 12.58 -16.01 -17.48
N SER A 84 12.95 -15.71 -16.24
CA SER A 84 13.52 -16.73 -15.36
C SER A 84 12.44 -17.71 -14.90
N ARG A 85 12.56 -18.98 -15.28
CA ARG A 85 11.57 -20.00 -14.90
C ARG A 85 11.54 -20.20 -13.39
N ILE A 86 10.33 -20.20 -12.83
CA ILE A 86 10.09 -20.55 -11.43
C ILE A 86 10.13 -22.06 -11.31
N THR A 87 10.97 -22.54 -10.40
CA THR A 87 11.14 -23.95 -10.06
C THR A 87 10.94 -24.14 -8.57
N LYS A 88 11.02 -25.38 -8.09
CA LYS A 88 10.93 -25.69 -6.65
C LYS A 88 12.04 -25.03 -5.82
N ASP A 89 13.15 -24.66 -6.46
CA ASP A 89 14.34 -24.09 -5.82
C ASP A 89 14.37 -22.55 -5.93
N THR A 90 13.33 -21.94 -6.51
CA THR A 90 13.24 -20.49 -6.66
C THR A 90 12.70 -19.85 -5.38
N ASP A 91 13.54 -19.08 -4.70
CA ASP A 91 13.21 -18.45 -3.42
C ASP A 91 11.97 -17.55 -3.49
N GLY A 92 11.13 -17.65 -2.45
CA GLY A 92 9.90 -16.85 -2.32
C GLY A 92 8.72 -17.35 -3.14
N PHE A 93 8.83 -18.51 -3.79
CA PHE A 93 7.75 -19.13 -4.56
C PHE A 93 7.56 -20.59 -4.18
N ILE A 94 6.31 -21.05 -4.17
CA ILE A 94 5.96 -22.46 -3.99
C ILE A 94 5.00 -22.86 -5.10
N LEU A 95 5.38 -23.89 -5.86
CA LEU A 95 4.53 -24.49 -6.88
C LEU A 95 3.59 -25.50 -6.23
N GLY A 96 2.29 -25.29 -6.41
CA GLY A 96 1.22 -26.17 -5.95
C GLY A 96 0.75 -27.12 -7.05
N GLN A 97 -0.37 -27.80 -6.80
CA GLN A 97 -0.97 -28.71 -7.78
C GLN A 97 -1.61 -27.92 -8.93
N TYR A 98 -1.65 -28.53 -10.12
CA TYR A 98 -2.38 -28.02 -11.29
C TYR A 98 -2.00 -26.60 -11.72
N GLY A 99 -0.76 -26.18 -11.49
CA GLY A 99 -0.27 -24.85 -11.88
C GLY A 99 -0.53 -23.76 -10.85
N GLU A 100 -0.98 -24.09 -9.63
CA GLU A 100 -1.06 -23.13 -8.53
C GLU A 100 0.33 -22.59 -8.18
N LEU A 101 0.39 -21.28 -7.91
CA LEU A 101 1.60 -20.59 -7.46
C LEU A 101 1.30 -19.83 -6.17
N THR A 102 2.06 -20.11 -5.12
CA THR A 102 2.06 -19.34 -3.88
C THR A 102 3.29 -18.44 -3.84
N VAL A 103 3.07 -17.14 -3.73
CA VAL A 103 4.10 -16.09 -3.67
C VAL A 103 4.28 -15.65 -2.22
N LYS A 104 5.44 -15.94 -1.65
CA LYS A 104 5.87 -15.62 -0.28
C LYS A 104 6.85 -14.45 -0.22
N ARG A 105 6.84 -13.61 -1.24
CA ARG A 105 7.81 -12.53 -1.43
C ARG A 105 7.11 -11.19 -1.55
N ASN A 106 7.56 -10.22 -0.75
CA ASN A 106 7.16 -8.82 -0.89
C ASN A 106 7.82 -8.18 -2.10
N VAL A 107 7.11 -7.23 -2.71
CA VAL A 107 7.56 -6.53 -3.91
C VAL A 107 7.82 -5.07 -3.55
N GLU A 108 8.99 -4.56 -3.88
CA GLU A 108 9.32 -3.15 -3.62
C GLU A 108 8.55 -2.23 -4.58
N PRO A 109 8.04 -1.07 -4.12
CA PRO A 109 7.28 -0.13 -4.97
C PRO A 109 8.03 0.32 -6.23
N SER A 110 9.36 0.44 -6.14
CA SER A 110 10.22 0.86 -7.25
C SER A 110 10.49 -0.25 -8.27
N VAL A 111 10.23 -1.52 -7.93
CA VAL A 111 10.52 -2.68 -8.78
C VAL A 111 9.33 -3.63 -8.80
N PRO A 112 8.28 -3.32 -9.61
CA PRO A 112 7.16 -4.23 -9.82
C PRO A 112 7.64 -5.59 -10.32
N LEU A 113 6.96 -6.65 -9.91
CA LEU A 113 7.31 -8.03 -10.28
C LEU A 113 6.25 -8.58 -11.23
N SER A 114 6.64 -8.84 -12.48
CA SER A 114 5.78 -9.53 -13.44
C SER A 114 5.96 -11.04 -13.38
N LEU A 115 4.85 -11.76 -13.43
CA LEU A 115 4.76 -13.21 -13.45
C LEU A 115 4.02 -13.63 -14.72
N PHE A 116 4.67 -14.46 -15.51
CA PHE A 116 4.10 -15.02 -16.73
C PHE A 116 3.78 -16.50 -16.53
N PHE A 117 2.53 -16.88 -16.75
CA PHE A 117 2.06 -18.25 -16.70
C PHE A 117 1.70 -18.74 -18.09
N THR A 118 2.06 -19.98 -18.40
CA THR A 118 1.66 -20.67 -19.64
C THR A 118 1.12 -22.05 -19.28
N CYS A 119 0.06 -22.46 -19.97
CA CYS A 119 -0.58 -23.75 -19.81
C CYS A 119 -1.17 -24.24 -21.13
N ALA A 120 -1.43 -25.54 -21.19
CA ALA A 120 -2.08 -26.17 -22.32
C ALA A 120 -3.18 -27.14 -21.85
N TYR A 121 -4.15 -27.35 -22.72
CA TYR A 121 -5.21 -28.34 -22.57
C TYR A 121 -5.41 -29.06 -23.90
N ILE A 122 -5.58 -30.37 -23.86
CA ILE A 122 -5.87 -31.18 -25.05
C ILE A 122 -7.35 -31.56 -24.98
N ASP A 123 -8.12 -31.14 -25.98
CA ASP A 123 -9.49 -31.60 -26.13
C ASP A 123 -9.48 -33.06 -26.61
N SER A 124 -10.02 -33.97 -25.81
CA SER A 124 -10.06 -35.39 -26.15
C SER A 124 -10.98 -35.71 -27.33
N ARG A 125 -11.96 -34.86 -27.66
CA ARG A 125 -12.86 -35.05 -28.81
C ARG A 125 -12.15 -34.84 -30.13
N THR A 126 -11.43 -33.72 -30.24
CA THR A 126 -10.82 -33.28 -31.50
C THR A 126 -9.30 -33.51 -31.56
N GLN A 127 -8.68 -33.86 -30.44
CA GLN A 127 -7.22 -33.93 -30.25
C GLN A 127 -6.50 -32.60 -30.49
N ASN A 128 -7.23 -31.49 -30.51
CA ASN A 128 -6.66 -30.16 -30.64
C ASN A 128 -6.07 -29.69 -29.30
N THR A 129 -4.90 -29.06 -29.37
CA THR A 129 -4.23 -28.48 -28.21
C THR A 129 -4.53 -27.00 -28.13
N PHE A 130 -5.15 -26.58 -27.02
CA PHE A 130 -5.37 -25.18 -26.68
C PHE A 130 -4.26 -24.73 -25.74
N ARG A 131 -3.56 -23.66 -26.10
CA ARG A 131 -2.55 -23.02 -25.25
C ARG A 131 -3.04 -21.66 -24.81
N LYS A 132 -2.80 -21.32 -23.55
CA LYS A 132 -3.10 -19.98 -23.03
C LYS A 132 -2.02 -19.51 -22.08
N SER A 133 -1.74 -18.22 -22.16
CA SER A 133 -0.82 -17.53 -21.29
C SER A 133 -1.51 -16.43 -20.51
N PHE A 134 -0.99 -16.15 -19.31
CA PHE A 134 -1.44 -15.08 -18.44
C PHE A 134 -0.24 -14.26 -17.97
N LEU A 135 -0.42 -12.95 -17.92
CA LEU A 135 0.55 -12.02 -17.35
C LEU A 135 -0.08 -11.37 -16.12
N ILE A 136 0.55 -11.55 -14.97
CA ILE A 136 0.15 -10.94 -13.69
C ILE A 136 1.28 -10.05 -13.23
N THR A 137 0.99 -8.79 -12.91
CA THR A 137 1.99 -7.87 -12.35
C THR A 137 1.66 -7.61 -10.90
N LEU A 138 2.61 -7.89 -10.03
CA LEU A 138 2.54 -7.59 -8.61
C LEU A 138 3.09 -6.18 -8.39
N THR A 139 2.32 -5.35 -7.71
CA THR A 139 2.63 -3.94 -7.46
C THR A 139 2.51 -3.62 -5.98
N THR A 140 3.13 -2.51 -5.58
CA THR A 140 3.06 -2.01 -4.22
C THR A 140 2.84 -0.51 -4.23
N ASN A 141 1.81 -0.04 -3.52
CA ASN A 141 1.55 1.37 -3.33
C ASN A 141 2.30 1.88 -2.10
N LEU A 142 2.93 3.05 -2.21
CA LEU A 142 3.47 3.74 -1.05
C LEU A 142 2.34 4.50 -0.35
N THR A 143 2.10 4.16 0.91
CA THR A 143 1.12 4.85 1.75
C THR A 143 1.85 5.64 2.83
N THR A 144 1.40 6.86 3.08
CA THR A 144 1.87 7.65 4.23
C THR A 144 0.64 8.03 5.03
N GLU A 145 0.40 7.30 6.12
CA GLU A 145 -0.62 7.67 7.08
C GLU A 145 0.02 8.62 8.10
N LEU A 146 -0.37 9.89 8.03
CA LEU A 146 0.06 10.94 8.95
C LEU A 146 -1.13 11.36 9.80
N ASN A 147 -1.01 11.17 11.11
CA ASN A 147 -1.96 11.67 12.09
C ASN A 147 -1.28 12.73 12.95
N LEU A 148 -1.03 13.90 12.36
CA LEU A 148 -0.23 14.95 12.99
C LEU A 148 -1.06 15.72 14.01
N SER A 149 -0.56 15.82 15.24
CA SER A 149 -1.14 16.67 16.29
C SER A 149 -0.06 17.51 16.97
N LEU A 150 -0.41 18.77 17.26
CA LEU A 150 0.46 19.72 17.94
C LEU A 150 -0.24 20.22 19.21
N GLU A 151 0.41 20.02 20.34
CA GLU A 151 -0.11 20.37 21.66
C GLU A 151 0.87 21.30 22.38
N ILE A 152 0.36 22.19 23.24
CA ILE A 152 1.18 23.07 24.08
C ILE A 152 0.76 22.94 25.54
N ASP A 153 1.72 23.05 26.46
CA ASP A 153 1.49 22.97 27.92
C ASP A 153 1.01 24.31 28.54
N ALA A 154 0.14 25.01 27.81
CA ALA A 154 -0.42 26.29 28.22
C ALA A 154 -1.95 26.32 28.06
N ALA A 155 -2.63 26.91 29.03
CA ALA A 155 -4.05 27.20 28.91
C ALA A 155 -4.28 28.33 27.89
N ARG A 156 -5.45 28.32 27.23
CA ARG A 156 -5.85 29.36 26.25
C ARG A 156 -5.77 30.78 26.82
N LYS A 157 -5.93 30.94 28.13
CA LYS A 157 -5.80 32.21 28.84
C LYS A 157 -4.93 31.99 30.07
N MET A 158 -3.77 32.64 30.12
CA MET A 158 -2.87 32.56 31.27
C MET A 158 -3.14 33.73 32.21
N PRO A 159 -3.58 33.51 33.46
CA PRO A 159 -3.70 34.59 34.44
C PRO A 159 -2.30 35.03 34.88
N ILE A 160 -1.99 36.30 34.64
CA ILE A 160 -0.77 36.94 35.11
C ILE A 160 -1.12 37.79 36.33
N SER A 161 -0.43 37.55 37.43
CA SER A 161 -0.59 38.32 38.66
C SER A 161 0.70 39.05 38.96
N PRO A 162 0.66 40.37 39.18
CA PRO A 162 1.86 41.16 39.45
C PRO A 162 2.49 40.85 40.81
N PHE A 163 1.77 40.14 41.70
CA PHE A 163 2.23 39.79 43.05
C PHE A 163 2.88 38.41 43.15
N LYS A 164 2.87 37.62 42.06
CA LYS A 164 3.48 36.27 42.07
C LYS A 164 4.97 36.37 41.73
N SER A 165 5.81 35.74 42.55
CA SER A 165 7.28 35.76 42.45
C SER A 165 7.87 35.00 41.24
N VAL A 166 7.05 34.33 40.44
CA VAL A 166 7.52 33.57 39.27
C VAL A 166 7.53 34.48 38.05
N SER A 167 8.70 35.06 37.77
CA SER A 167 8.94 36.01 36.67
C SER A 167 8.89 35.35 35.29
N THR A 168 9.42 34.14 35.13
CA THR A 168 9.49 33.47 33.82
C THR A 168 8.54 32.27 33.71
N ARG A 169 8.09 31.98 32.50
CA ARG A 169 7.34 30.76 32.16
C ARG A 169 7.90 30.18 30.87
N THR A 170 8.18 28.88 30.88
CA THR A 170 8.47 28.12 29.66
C THR A 170 7.20 27.45 29.19
N ILE A 171 6.85 27.65 27.93
CA ILE A 171 5.77 26.96 27.20
C ILE A 171 6.44 25.89 26.33
N LYS A 172 6.05 24.65 26.52
CA LYS A 172 6.52 23.48 25.79
C LYS A 172 5.48 23.02 24.78
N ALA A 173 5.93 22.81 23.57
CA ALA A 173 5.19 22.18 22.49
C ALA A 173 5.52 20.68 22.41
N THR A 174 4.51 19.88 22.12
CA THR A 174 4.63 18.44 21.86
C THR A 174 4.04 18.19 20.47
N PHE A 175 4.87 17.71 19.54
CA PHE A 175 4.42 17.35 18.19
C PHE A 175 4.39 15.83 18.06
N ARG A 176 3.25 15.28 17.67
CA ARG A 176 3.01 13.84 17.57
C ARG A 176 2.54 13.46 16.18
N ASN A 177 2.91 12.25 15.76
CA ASN A 177 2.29 11.55 14.64
C ASN A 177 1.61 10.29 15.19
N GLY A 178 0.31 10.37 15.44
CA GLY A 178 -0.43 9.38 16.20
C GLY A 178 0.06 9.32 17.64
N GLU A 179 0.51 8.15 18.08
CA GLU A 179 1.05 7.97 19.44
C GLU A 179 2.54 8.34 19.54
N ASN A 180 3.25 8.39 18.40
CA ASN A 180 4.68 8.61 18.36
C ASN A 180 5.04 10.10 18.48
N LEU A 181 6.07 10.41 19.27
CA LEU A 181 6.65 11.75 19.32
C LEU A 181 7.52 11.99 18.08
N VAL A 182 7.32 13.14 17.43
CA VAL A 182 8.19 13.58 16.34
C VAL A 182 9.48 14.14 16.93
N ALA A 183 10.64 13.77 16.37
CA ALA A 183 11.93 14.23 16.85
C ALA A 183 12.10 15.74 16.57
N ASP A 184 12.72 16.46 17.52
CA ASP A 184 12.94 17.90 17.40
C ASP A 184 13.81 18.30 16.19
N ALA A 185 14.65 17.38 15.69
CA ALA A 185 15.48 17.62 14.51
C ALA A 185 14.67 17.71 13.21
N ASP A 186 13.48 17.09 13.19
CA ASP A 186 12.63 16.99 12.02
C ASP A 186 11.49 18.04 12.04
N ALA A 187 11.46 18.91 13.06
CA ALA A 187 10.40 19.89 13.27
C ALA A 187 10.93 21.29 13.61
N VAL A 188 10.34 22.33 13.01
CA VAL A 188 10.62 23.73 13.32
C VAL A 188 9.38 24.38 13.93
N TYR A 189 9.54 24.94 15.12
CA TYR A 189 8.43 25.51 15.92
C TYR A 189 8.38 27.02 15.77
N LEU A 190 7.44 27.52 14.98
CA LEU A 190 7.34 28.94 14.65
C LEU A 190 6.44 29.71 15.63
N TRP A 191 7.03 30.26 16.68
CA TRP A 191 6.30 31.10 17.62
C TRP A 191 6.01 32.49 17.04
N LYS A 192 4.74 32.91 17.14
CA LYS A 192 4.23 34.19 16.65
C LYS A 192 3.60 35.00 17.77
N THR A 193 3.72 36.32 17.67
CA THR A 193 2.96 37.28 18.45
C THR A 193 2.07 38.13 17.57
N ARG A 194 1.10 38.81 18.17
CA ARG A 194 0.27 39.79 17.47
C ARG A 194 0.93 41.16 17.51
N ASP A 195 1.13 41.74 16.33
CA ASP A 195 1.63 43.10 16.22
C ASP A 195 0.62 44.12 16.79
N SER A 196 1.09 45.06 17.60
CA SER A 196 0.23 46.02 18.31
C SER A 196 -0.40 47.07 17.38
N VAL A 197 0.24 47.38 16.25
CA VAL A 197 -0.19 48.41 15.29
C VAL A 197 -1.07 47.81 14.20
N THR A 198 -0.55 46.79 13.52
CA THR A 198 -1.21 46.15 12.36
C THR A 198 -2.23 45.08 12.78
N ARG A 199 -2.19 44.64 14.04
CA ARG A 199 -3.01 43.54 14.59
C ARG A 199 -2.86 42.20 13.86
N GLN A 200 -1.84 42.07 13.00
CA GLN A 200 -1.50 40.84 12.30
C GLN A 200 -0.56 39.96 13.13
N LEU A 201 -0.53 38.68 12.83
CA LEU A 201 0.41 37.74 13.45
C LEU A 201 1.77 37.87 12.78
N ARG A 202 2.81 38.10 13.57
CA ARG A 202 4.21 38.13 13.14
C ARG A 202 5.06 37.17 13.96
N ALA A 203 6.23 36.78 13.45
CA ALA A 203 7.18 36.02 14.24
C ALA A 203 7.63 36.82 15.48
N ILE A 204 7.83 36.14 16.59
CA ILE A 204 8.48 36.72 17.78
C ILE A 204 9.94 36.99 17.43
N THR A 205 10.45 38.16 17.79
CA THR A 205 11.85 38.56 17.60
C THR A 205 12.53 38.77 18.94
N VAL A 206 13.86 38.94 18.93
CA VAL A 206 14.64 39.22 20.14
C VAL A 206 14.34 40.59 20.74
N ASP A 207 13.71 41.49 19.98
CA ASP A 207 13.34 42.84 20.42
C ASP A 207 12.04 42.86 21.23
N ASP A 208 11.29 41.75 21.24
CA ASP A 208 10.08 41.61 22.04
C ASP A 208 10.45 41.55 23.53
N LEU A 209 10.02 42.54 24.32
CA LEU A 209 10.42 42.68 25.73
C LEU A 209 10.05 41.47 26.62
N PHE A 210 9.01 40.73 26.23
CA PHE A 210 8.58 39.52 26.94
C PHE A 210 9.38 38.27 26.53
N TYR A 211 10.15 38.31 25.44
CA TYR A 211 10.94 37.19 24.96
C TYR A 211 12.19 37.00 25.82
N VAL A 212 12.49 35.75 26.16
CA VAL A 212 13.72 35.36 26.88
C VAL A 212 14.58 34.42 26.04
N SER A 213 14.02 33.29 25.60
CA SER A 213 14.75 32.29 24.81
C SER A 213 13.83 31.32 24.06
N GLY A 214 14.39 30.60 23.08
CA GLY A 214 13.75 29.40 22.50
C GLY A 214 13.01 29.60 21.18
N LEU A 215 13.39 30.60 20.37
CA LEU A 215 12.84 30.77 19.01
C LEU A 215 13.17 29.55 18.15
N ASN A 216 12.23 29.14 17.31
CA ASN A 216 12.36 27.98 16.42
C ASN A 216 12.56 26.63 17.14
N THR A 217 12.35 26.58 18.46
CA THR A 217 12.48 25.36 19.25
C THR A 217 11.15 24.98 19.90
N LYS A 218 11.04 23.72 20.36
CA LYS A 218 9.85 23.21 21.06
C LYS A 218 9.52 23.90 22.38
N SER A 219 10.36 24.81 22.86
CA SER A 219 10.16 25.46 24.16
C SER A 219 10.42 26.95 24.07
N LEU A 220 9.36 27.76 24.23
CA LEU A 220 9.47 29.21 24.29
C LEU A 220 9.49 29.66 25.75
N THR A 221 10.53 30.38 26.16
CA THR A 221 10.58 31.01 27.49
C THR A 221 10.24 32.48 27.38
N ILE A 222 9.28 32.89 28.21
CA ILE A 222 8.75 34.25 28.28
C ILE A 222 8.88 34.83 29.68
N ASP A 223 9.07 36.14 29.77
CA ASP A 223 8.99 36.91 31.01
C ASP A 223 7.57 37.47 31.16
N ARG A 224 6.89 37.02 32.21
CA ARG A 224 5.49 37.34 32.49
C ARG A 224 5.29 38.79 32.92
N ARG A 225 6.36 39.48 33.34
CA ARG A 225 6.28 40.88 33.79
C ARG A 225 6.03 41.85 32.63
N PHE A 226 6.43 41.47 31.42
CA PHE A 226 6.28 42.28 30.22
C PHE A 226 5.08 41.85 29.36
N ILE A 227 4.20 41.00 29.88
CA ILE A 227 2.99 40.55 29.19
C ILE A 227 1.76 41.23 29.79
N ASP A 228 1.03 41.97 28.95
CA ASP A 228 -0.28 42.53 29.28
C ASP A 228 -1.38 41.88 28.42
N LYS A 229 -1.38 42.18 27.11
CA LYS A 229 -2.40 41.70 26.14
C LYS A 229 -1.80 40.97 24.95
N GLU A 230 -0.56 40.52 25.10
CA GLU A 230 0.13 39.80 24.04
C GLU A 230 -0.56 38.47 23.76
N LEU A 231 -0.70 38.17 22.46
CA LEU A 231 -1.20 36.90 21.98
C LEU A 231 -0.01 36.10 21.51
N ILE A 232 0.24 34.95 22.12
CA ILE A 232 1.29 34.02 21.71
C ILE A 232 0.64 32.85 20.98
N GLN A 233 1.10 32.58 19.78
CA GLN A 233 0.69 31.45 18.96
C GLN A 233 1.91 30.61 18.59
N LEU A 234 1.73 29.30 18.52
CA LEU A 234 2.65 28.36 17.88
C LEU A 234 2.09 27.94 16.52
#